data_AF-A0A7Y6A5T9-F1
#
_entry.id   AF-A0A7Y6A5T9-F1
#
_cell.length_a   1.000
_cell.length_b   1.000
_cell.length_c   1.000
_cell.angle_alpha   90.00
_cell.angle_beta   90.00
_cell.angle_gamma   90.00
#
_symmetry.space_group_name_H-M   'P 1'
#
loop_
_entity.id
_entity.type
_entity.pdbx_description
1 polymer ?
#
loop_
_entity_poly.entity_id
_entity_poly.type
_entity_poly.pdbx_seq_one_letter_code
_entity_poly.pdbx_strand_id
1 'polypeptide(L)'
;LAGALSLVARRGIAPAPRTSTGPAVLVRVSLVPGPGVAPAAAVPAADPFAGTQAAGWPEGRAGIALPEREATDGFSPPLVRQGLELVRDFVAGTQLDPEVWRGVRPWAAALSLEPDQYAQLIGALDHPVDDDVHSATGWVTRFDPQQVAVAETKARLSTATTVAETVGGELSVTVDGVFVYAVKAVATDTWTRFVVHRVWEFAFDKPALRHSKLRVRRIVTIAAPQACTADSAAYFRPLFAIPAAAPAAGAAPNTPAATAQDLAGATLPLPAHDPLRLGSGTATVCGTLAVAV
;
A
#
# COMPACT_ATOMS: atom_id res chain seq x y z
N LEU A 1 11.36 28.15 -21.48
CA LEU A 1 12.56 27.60 -22.17
C LEU A 1 13.23 26.62 -21.25
N ALA A 2 13.26 25.35 -21.65
CA ALA A 2 14.11 24.21 -21.25
C ALA A 2 14.19 23.83 -19.74
N GLY A 3 14.07 22.57 -19.31
CA GLY A 3 14.18 21.32 -20.08
C GLY A 3 13.43 20.17 -19.42
N ALA A 4 12.72 19.41 -20.25
CA ALA A 4 12.17 18.11 -19.91
C ALA A 4 13.29 17.08 -19.99
N LEU A 5 13.52 16.32 -18.91
CA LEU A 5 14.26 15.06 -19.01
C LEU A 5 13.34 14.03 -19.68
N SER A 6 13.56 13.81 -20.97
CA SER A 6 12.96 12.68 -21.70
C SER A 6 13.87 11.46 -21.57
N LEU A 7 13.50 10.50 -20.72
CA LEU A 7 14.07 9.17 -20.77
C LEU A 7 13.36 8.39 -21.89
N VAL A 8 13.95 8.34 -23.09
CA VAL A 8 13.45 7.49 -24.17
C VAL A 8 13.86 6.04 -23.89
N ALA A 9 13.02 5.32 -23.15
CA ALA A 9 13.08 3.87 -23.13
C ALA A 9 12.51 3.36 -24.46
N ARG A 10 13.36 2.74 -25.29
CA ARG A 10 12.90 2.02 -26.48
C ARG A 10 11.81 1.04 -26.06
N ARG A 11 10.70 1.00 -26.81
CA ARG A 11 9.62 0.00 -26.68
C ARG A 11 10.20 -1.40 -26.82
N GLY A 12 10.72 -1.96 -25.74
CA GLY A 12 10.75 -3.40 -25.54
C GLY A 12 9.32 -3.79 -25.23
N ILE A 13 8.74 -4.66 -26.07
CA ILE A 13 7.52 -5.38 -25.71
C ILE A 13 7.90 -6.22 -24.50
N ALA A 14 7.60 -5.73 -23.29
CA ALA A 14 7.63 -6.57 -22.11
C ALA A 14 6.57 -7.66 -22.35
N PRO A 15 6.93 -8.96 -22.31
CA PRO A 15 5.93 -9.99 -22.41
C PRO A 15 4.92 -9.76 -21.28
N ALA A 16 3.63 -9.71 -21.63
CA ALA A 16 2.55 -9.70 -20.65
C ALA A 16 2.78 -10.85 -19.65
N PRO A 17 2.55 -10.66 -18.35
CA PRO A 17 2.61 -11.77 -17.40
C PRO A 17 1.59 -12.83 -17.83
N ARG A 18 2.08 -13.86 -18.52
CA ARG A 18 1.37 -15.09 -18.76
C ARG A 18 1.60 -15.94 -17.52
N THR A 19 0.64 -15.92 -16.60
CA THR A 19 0.06 -17.14 -16.04
C THR A 19 -1.12 -16.77 -15.13
N SER A 20 -2.26 -17.40 -15.39
CA SER A 20 -3.40 -17.53 -14.47
C SER A 20 -3.03 -18.33 -13.19
N THR A 21 -1.78 -18.78 -13.09
CA THR A 21 -1.31 -19.80 -12.15
C THR A 21 0.05 -19.40 -11.58
N GLY A 22 0.21 -19.51 -10.26
CA GLY A 22 1.47 -19.25 -9.57
C GLY A 22 1.31 -18.39 -8.31
N PRO A 23 2.41 -18.19 -7.56
CA PRO A 23 2.41 -17.31 -6.40
C PRO A 23 2.09 -15.87 -6.80
N ALA A 24 1.49 -15.12 -5.88
CA ALA A 24 1.34 -13.68 -6.05
C ALA A 24 2.72 -13.02 -6.09
N VAL A 25 2.90 -12.06 -7.00
CA VAL A 25 4.11 -11.23 -7.08
C VAL A 25 3.94 -10.00 -6.20
N LEU A 26 4.88 -9.78 -5.26
CA LEU A 26 4.83 -8.74 -4.24
C LEU A 26 5.91 -7.69 -4.51
N VAL A 27 5.59 -6.65 -5.26
CA VAL A 27 6.52 -5.55 -5.53
C VAL A 27 6.45 -4.53 -4.39
N ARG A 28 7.59 -4.11 -3.86
CA ARG A 28 7.65 -3.12 -2.77
C ARG A 28 8.59 -1.97 -3.05
N VAL A 29 8.14 -0.78 -2.67
CA VAL A 29 8.88 0.46 -2.76
C VAL A 29 8.81 1.18 -1.41
N SER A 30 9.98 1.51 -0.87
CA SER A 30 10.11 2.31 0.35
C SER A 30 10.49 3.73 -0.05
N LEU A 31 9.73 4.71 0.46
CA LEU A 31 10.02 6.12 0.20
C LEU A 31 10.46 6.83 1.47
N VAL A 32 11.62 7.47 1.39
CA VAL A 32 12.12 8.40 2.40
C VAL A 32 11.71 9.84 2.04
N PRO A 33 11.53 10.74 3.02
CA PRO A 33 11.42 12.17 2.73
C PRO A 33 12.58 12.67 1.87
N GLY A 34 12.29 13.49 0.85
CA GLY A 34 13.30 14.07 -0.02
C GLY A 34 14.19 15.11 0.70
N PRO A 35 15.36 15.45 0.12
CA PRO A 35 16.24 16.48 0.65
C PRO A 35 15.52 17.85 0.69
N GLY A 36 15.63 18.56 1.81
CA GLY A 36 14.95 19.84 2.03
C GLY A 36 13.51 19.73 2.54
N VAL A 37 12.96 18.50 2.66
CA VAL A 37 11.69 18.26 3.34
C VAL A 37 11.97 18.16 4.84
N ALA A 38 11.48 19.12 5.62
CA ALA A 38 11.60 19.04 7.07
C ALA A 38 10.80 17.82 7.59
N PRO A 39 11.31 17.08 8.59
CA PRO A 39 10.54 16.02 9.23
C PRO A 39 9.19 16.61 9.66
N ALA A 40 8.10 15.88 9.38
CA ALA A 40 6.76 16.36 9.71
C ALA A 40 6.74 16.75 11.19
N ALA A 41 6.19 17.92 11.52
CA ALA A 41 5.96 18.26 12.92
C ALA A 41 5.15 17.13 13.56
N ALA A 42 5.48 16.81 14.83
CA ALA A 42 4.83 15.73 15.56
C ALA A 42 3.31 15.82 15.39
N VAL A 43 2.72 14.71 14.96
CA VAL A 43 1.29 14.67 14.65
C VAL A 43 0.50 14.80 15.96
N PRO A 44 -0.52 15.67 16.05
CA PRO A 44 -1.33 15.77 17.25
C PRO A 44 -2.01 14.44 17.56
N ALA A 45 -1.86 13.94 18.79
CA ALA A 45 -2.47 12.66 19.18
C ALA A 45 -4.01 12.69 19.14
N ALA A 46 -4.62 13.85 19.40
CA ALA A 46 -6.07 13.99 19.50
C ALA A 46 -6.79 13.99 18.14
N ASP A 47 -6.17 14.55 17.10
CA ASP A 47 -6.67 14.49 15.72
C ASP A 47 -5.49 14.37 14.74
N PRO A 48 -5.06 13.13 14.46
CA PRO A 48 -3.85 12.91 13.69
C PRO A 48 -3.99 13.24 12.19
N PHE A 49 -5.21 13.48 11.71
CA PHE A 49 -5.50 13.76 10.30
C PHE A 49 -5.88 15.22 10.05
N ALA A 50 -6.02 16.06 11.09
CA ALA A 50 -6.31 17.48 10.97
C ALA A 50 -5.36 18.19 9.98
N GLY A 51 -5.93 19.04 9.11
CA GLY A 51 -5.16 19.82 8.14
C GLY A 51 -4.61 19.01 6.96
N THR A 52 -5.09 17.77 6.76
CA THR A 52 -4.68 16.92 5.63
C THR A 52 -5.85 16.64 4.70
N GLN A 53 -5.57 16.28 3.44
CA GLN A 53 -6.60 15.79 2.52
C GLN A 53 -7.30 14.54 3.07
N ALA A 54 -6.57 13.68 3.77
CA ALA A 54 -7.09 12.46 4.37
C ALA A 54 -8.13 12.71 5.47
N ALA A 55 -8.21 13.93 6.03
CA ALA A 55 -9.26 14.28 7.00
C ALA A 55 -10.68 14.05 6.46
N GLY A 56 -10.88 14.28 5.14
CA GLY A 56 -12.16 14.10 4.47
C GLY A 56 -12.38 12.71 3.87
N TRP A 57 -11.43 11.79 4.02
CA TRP A 57 -11.53 10.45 3.44
C TRP A 57 -12.37 9.53 4.33
N PRO A 58 -13.08 8.55 3.73
CA PRO A 58 -13.82 7.56 4.49
C PRO A 58 -12.90 6.69 5.35
N GLU A 59 -13.51 5.96 6.28
CA GLU A 59 -12.85 5.03 7.20
C GLU A 59 -13.46 3.62 7.11
N GLY A 60 -12.66 2.62 7.48
CA GLY A 60 -13.11 1.23 7.58
C GLY A 60 -13.56 0.62 6.23
N ARG A 61 -14.20 -0.56 6.32
CA ARG A 61 -14.58 -1.36 5.16
C ARG A 61 -15.44 -0.60 4.14
N ALA A 62 -16.30 0.31 4.61
CA ALA A 62 -17.19 1.09 3.74
C ALA A 62 -16.44 2.08 2.84
N GLY A 63 -15.21 2.46 3.18
CA GLY A 63 -14.36 3.31 2.34
C GLY A 63 -13.77 2.58 1.13
N ILE A 64 -13.87 1.25 1.07
CA ILE A 64 -13.46 0.45 -0.09
C ILE A 64 -14.60 0.46 -1.10
N ALA A 65 -14.52 1.41 -2.03
CA ALA A 65 -15.57 1.64 -3.03
C ALA A 65 -15.61 0.52 -4.06
N LEU A 66 -16.79 -0.07 -4.26
CA LEU A 66 -17.06 -1.09 -5.26
C LEU A 66 -17.91 -0.50 -6.39
N PRO A 67 -17.65 -0.83 -7.66
CA PRO A 67 -18.49 -0.38 -8.77
C PRO A 67 -19.88 -1.02 -8.67
N GLU A 68 -20.95 -0.24 -8.93
CA GLU A 68 -22.33 -0.66 -8.66
C GLU A 68 -22.85 -1.76 -9.60
N ARG A 69 -22.43 -1.73 -10.88
CA ARG A 69 -22.94 -2.61 -11.94
C ARG A 69 -21.92 -2.81 -13.04
N GLU A 70 -21.18 -3.91 -12.96
CA GLU A 70 -20.42 -4.41 -14.09
C GLU A 70 -20.90 -5.84 -14.37
N ALA A 71 -21.65 -5.99 -15.46
CA ALA A 71 -21.71 -7.27 -16.15
C ALA A 71 -20.54 -7.30 -17.10
N THR A 72 -19.91 -8.44 -17.24
CA THR A 72 -18.89 -8.66 -18.26
C THR A 72 -19.36 -9.76 -19.19
N ASP A 73 -18.73 -9.91 -20.37
CA ASP A 73 -19.19 -10.85 -21.40
C ASP A 73 -19.29 -12.30 -20.89
N GLY A 74 -18.38 -12.71 -20.02
CA GLY A 74 -18.25 -14.02 -19.41
C GLY A 74 -18.84 -14.16 -17.98
N PHE A 75 -19.12 -13.07 -17.26
CA PHE A 75 -19.61 -13.13 -15.86
C PHE A 75 -20.92 -12.38 -15.66
N SER A 76 -21.89 -13.07 -15.04
CA SER A 76 -23.18 -12.47 -14.70
C SER A 76 -23.03 -11.42 -13.58
N PRO A 77 -23.92 -10.40 -13.52
CA PRO A 77 -23.84 -9.37 -12.47
C PRO A 77 -23.77 -9.92 -11.03
N PRO A 78 -24.50 -10.99 -10.65
CA PRO A 78 -24.34 -11.59 -9.33
C PRO A 78 -22.95 -12.18 -9.07
N LEU A 79 -22.31 -12.79 -10.08
CA LEU A 79 -20.96 -13.34 -9.94
C LEU A 79 -19.91 -12.24 -9.81
N VAL A 80 -20.03 -11.17 -10.60
CA VAL A 80 -19.14 -10.01 -10.47
C VAL A 80 -19.28 -9.38 -9.08
N ARG A 81 -20.52 -9.19 -8.61
CA ARG A 81 -20.78 -8.68 -7.25
C ARG A 81 -20.15 -9.57 -6.16
N GLN A 82 -20.26 -10.88 -6.29
CA GLN A 82 -19.63 -11.81 -5.36
C GLN A 82 -18.10 -11.65 -5.34
N GLY A 83 -17.46 -11.54 -6.51
CA GLY A 83 -16.01 -11.29 -6.62
C GLY A 83 -15.60 -9.97 -5.97
N LEU A 84 -16.34 -8.90 -6.24
CA LEU A 84 -16.11 -7.58 -5.64
C LEU A 84 -16.22 -7.58 -4.11
N GLU A 85 -17.18 -8.32 -3.55
CA GLU A 85 -17.32 -8.47 -2.10
C GLU A 85 -16.14 -9.24 -1.48
N LEU A 86 -15.68 -10.32 -2.14
CA LEU A 86 -14.48 -11.05 -1.70
C LEU A 86 -13.23 -10.15 -1.72
N VAL A 87 -13.06 -9.35 -2.77
CA VAL A 87 -11.98 -8.35 -2.85
C VAL A 87 -12.05 -7.36 -1.69
N ARG A 88 -13.24 -6.80 -1.44
CA ARG A 88 -13.44 -5.84 -0.34
C ARG A 88 -13.09 -6.45 1.01
N ASP A 89 -13.52 -7.67 1.27
CA ASP A 89 -13.25 -8.36 2.53
C ASP A 89 -11.78 -8.69 2.70
N PHE A 90 -11.11 -9.11 1.63
CA PHE A 90 -9.67 -9.34 1.62
C PHE A 90 -8.87 -8.06 1.90
N VAL A 91 -9.18 -6.97 1.19
CA VAL A 91 -8.50 -5.68 1.39
C VAL A 91 -8.78 -5.14 2.80
N ALA A 92 -10.02 -5.22 3.29
CA ALA A 92 -10.33 -4.79 4.65
C ALA A 92 -9.60 -5.62 5.71
N GLY A 93 -9.61 -6.96 5.60
CA GLY A 93 -8.98 -7.83 6.58
C GLY A 93 -7.44 -7.79 6.56
N THR A 94 -6.82 -7.38 5.46
CA THR A 94 -5.35 -7.27 5.36
C THR A 94 -4.82 -5.86 5.65
N GLN A 95 -5.67 -4.82 5.51
CA GLN A 95 -5.23 -3.42 5.61
C GLN A 95 -5.92 -2.62 6.71
N LEU A 96 -7.12 -3.00 7.15
CA LEU A 96 -7.94 -2.18 8.04
C LEU A 96 -8.21 -2.83 9.41
N ASP A 97 -7.71 -4.04 9.63
CA ASP A 97 -7.87 -4.77 10.88
C ASP A 97 -6.81 -4.34 11.92
N PRO A 98 -7.21 -3.72 13.05
CA PRO A 98 -6.27 -3.31 14.09
C PRO A 98 -5.45 -4.44 14.71
N GLU A 99 -5.97 -5.68 14.73
CA GLU A 99 -5.21 -6.83 15.23
C GLU A 99 -4.07 -7.18 14.26
N VAL A 100 -4.33 -7.13 12.96
CA VAL A 100 -3.33 -7.37 11.92
C VAL A 100 -2.23 -6.31 11.95
N TRP A 101 -2.60 -5.05 12.20
CA TRP A 101 -1.62 -3.98 12.40
C TRP A 101 -0.64 -4.28 13.54
N ARG A 102 -1.10 -4.98 14.58
CA ARG A 102 -0.29 -5.41 15.75
C ARG A 102 0.40 -6.76 15.54
N GLY A 103 0.37 -7.32 14.34
CA GLY A 103 1.06 -8.55 13.97
C GLY A 103 0.25 -9.83 14.11
N VAL A 104 -1.05 -9.75 14.43
CA VAL A 104 -1.95 -10.90 14.35
C VAL A 104 -2.14 -11.32 12.89
N ARG A 105 -2.37 -12.61 12.66
CA ARG A 105 -2.58 -13.14 11.30
C ARG A 105 -3.99 -12.76 10.79
N PRO A 106 -4.15 -12.38 9.51
CA PRO A 106 -5.43 -11.98 8.92
C PRO A 106 -6.27 -13.21 8.54
N TRP A 107 -6.61 -14.08 9.49
CA TRP A 107 -7.17 -15.41 9.18
C TRP A 107 -8.41 -15.38 8.29
N ALA A 108 -9.34 -14.45 8.53
CA ALA A 108 -10.55 -14.32 7.72
C ALA A 108 -10.22 -14.01 6.24
N ALA A 109 -9.29 -13.08 6.00
CA ALA A 109 -8.85 -12.74 4.64
C ALA A 109 -7.97 -13.83 4.03
N ALA A 110 -7.10 -14.48 4.80
CA ALA A 110 -6.29 -15.58 4.30
C ALA A 110 -7.19 -16.72 3.78
N LEU A 111 -8.28 -17.04 4.50
CA LEU A 111 -9.20 -18.11 4.10
C LEU A 111 -9.97 -17.84 2.81
N SER A 112 -10.04 -16.59 2.30
CA SER A 112 -10.60 -16.33 0.98
C SER A 112 -9.62 -16.62 -0.16
N LEU A 113 -8.33 -16.81 0.13
CA LEU A 113 -7.35 -17.17 -0.90
C LEU A 113 -7.51 -18.63 -1.35
N GLU A 114 -7.10 -18.89 -2.58
CA GLU A 114 -6.85 -20.25 -3.06
C GLU A 114 -5.75 -20.96 -2.22
N PRO A 115 -5.77 -22.30 -2.12
CA PRO A 115 -4.95 -23.03 -1.14
C PRO A 115 -3.45 -22.75 -1.22
N ASP A 116 -2.90 -22.59 -2.43
CA ASP A 116 -1.51 -22.27 -2.67
C ASP A 116 -1.16 -20.86 -2.17
N GLN A 117 -2.02 -19.87 -2.39
CA GLN A 117 -1.82 -18.50 -1.92
C GLN A 117 -2.11 -18.31 -0.44
N TYR A 118 -3.03 -19.10 0.13
CA TYR A 118 -3.14 -19.21 1.58
C TYR A 118 -1.81 -19.66 2.17
N ALA A 119 -1.20 -20.72 1.62
CA ALA A 119 0.12 -21.19 2.09
C ALA A 119 1.21 -20.13 1.86
N GLN A 120 1.19 -19.41 0.74
CA GLN A 120 2.13 -18.33 0.45
C GLN A 120 2.02 -17.19 1.48
N LEU A 121 0.82 -16.67 1.73
CA LEU A 121 0.60 -15.58 2.69
C LEU A 121 1.04 -16.03 4.09
N ILE A 122 0.64 -17.22 4.53
CA ILE A 122 1.02 -17.72 5.85
C ILE A 122 2.53 -17.95 5.96
N GLY A 123 3.16 -18.52 4.93
CA GLY A 123 4.60 -18.67 4.86
C GLY A 123 5.32 -17.32 4.95
N ALA A 124 4.83 -16.29 4.24
CA ALA A 124 5.37 -14.94 4.30
C ALA A 124 5.26 -14.29 5.68
N LEU A 125 4.20 -14.61 6.46
CA LEU A 125 4.05 -14.12 7.83
C LEU A 125 4.99 -14.83 8.82
N ASP A 126 5.32 -16.09 8.56
CA ASP A 126 6.13 -16.94 9.45
C ASP A 126 7.63 -16.80 9.19
N HIS A 127 8.00 -16.70 7.91
CA HIS A 127 9.39 -16.62 7.45
C HIS A 127 9.48 -15.48 6.42
N PRO A 128 9.38 -14.22 6.87
CA PRO A 128 9.36 -13.07 5.97
C PRO A 128 10.71 -12.91 5.26
N VAL A 129 10.68 -12.80 3.93
CA VAL A 129 11.85 -12.55 3.08
C VAL A 129 11.53 -11.47 2.04
N ASP A 130 12.52 -10.64 1.71
CA ASP A 130 12.43 -9.66 0.62
C ASP A 130 12.83 -10.29 -0.73
N ASP A 131 11.96 -11.14 -1.28
CA ASP A 131 12.20 -11.89 -2.52
C ASP A 131 11.03 -11.81 -3.52
N ASP A 132 10.20 -10.78 -3.40
CA ASP A 132 8.96 -10.56 -4.16
C ASP A 132 7.88 -11.65 -3.96
N VAL A 133 8.05 -12.62 -3.05
CA VAL A 133 7.10 -13.75 -2.89
C VAL A 133 6.71 -13.96 -1.43
N HIS A 134 7.66 -13.90 -0.51
CA HIS A 134 7.52 -14.28 0.90
C HIS A 134 7.52 -13.08 1.84
N SER A 135 7.07 -11.94 1.33
CA SER A 135 7.22 -10.67 2.00
C SER A 135 5.93 -10.33 2.78
N ALA A 136 5.98 -10.34 4.12
CA ALA A 136 4.78 -10.13 4.95
C ALA A 136 4.11 -8.78 4.66
N THR A 137 4.90 -7.70 4.60
CA THR A 137 4.39 -6.35 4.28
C THR A 137 4.00 -6.18 2.81
N GLY A 138 4.32 -7.14 1.94
CA GLY A 138 3.74 -7.21 0.60
C GLY A 138 2.25 -7.56 0.64
N TRP A 139 1.84 -8.40 1.61
CA TRP A 139 0.45 -8.84 1.77
C TRP A 139 -0.38 -7.92 2.68
N VAL A 140 0.16 -7.58 3.85
CA VAL A 140 -0.60 -6.94 4.93
C VAL A 140 0.03 -5.63 5.39
N THR A 141 -0.77 -4.74 5.98
CA THR A 141 -0.20 -3.64 6.77
C THR A 141 0.03 -4.11 8.19
N ARG A 142 1.29 -4.17 8.62
CA ARG A 142 1.66 -4.55 9.98
C ARG A 142 2.87 -3.80 10.48
N PHE A 143 2.89 -3.52 11.77
CA PHE A 143 3.97 -2.85 12.47
C PHE A 143 4.46 -3.73 13.62
N ASP A 144 5.73 -3.56 14.00
CA ASP A 144 6.30 -4.28 15.14
C ASP A 144 5.70 -3.68 16.43
N PRO A 145 4.86 -4.41 17.19
CA PRO A 145 4.17 -3.87 18.35
C PRO A 145 5.12 -3.47 19.49
N GLN A 146 6.37 -3.94 19.48
CA GLN A 146 7.39 -3.51 20.44
C GLN A 146 7.99 -2.14 20.09
N GLN A 147 7.84 -1.69 18.84
CA GLN A 147 8.46 -0.46 18.34
C GLN A 147 7.44 0.60 17.94
N VAL A 148 6.27 0.18 17.47
CA VAL A 148 5.26 1.04 16.87
C VAL A 148 3.87 0.67 17.39
N ALA A 149 3.19 1.65 17.97
CA ALA A 149 1.77 1.58 18.28
C ALA A 149 0.97 2.28 17.17
N VAL A 150 -0.21 1.77 16.84
CA VAL A 150 -1.15 2.43 15.91
C VAL A 150 -2.24 3.10 16.73
N ALA A 151 -2.66 4.31 16.32
CA ALA A 151 -3.77 5.01 16.97
C ALA A 151 -5.04 4.16 16.96
N GLU A 152 -5.88 4.33 17.99
CA GLU A 152 -7.24 3.78 18.00
C GLU A 152 -8.14 4.45 16.95
N THR A 153 -7.79 5.67 16.54
CA THR A 153 -8.45 6.34 15.41
C THR A 153 -8.30 5.50 14.16
N LYS A 154 -9.41 5.24 13.48
CA LYS A 154 -9.41 4.42 12.27
C LYS A 154 -8.56 5.07 11.18
N ALA A 155 -7.92 4.23 10.39
CA ALA A 155 -7.22 4.66 9.19
C ALA A 155 -8.18 5.35 8.20
N ARG A 156 -7.66 6.37 7.52
CA ARG A 156 -8.34 7.06 6.42
C ARG A 156 -7.93 6.41 5.10
N LEU A 157 -8.88 6.23 4.19
CA LEU A 157 -8.60 5.56 2.91
C LEU A 157 -9.28 6.21 1.71
N SER A 158 -8.62 6.16 0.57
CA SER A 158 -9.17 6.49 -0.73
C SER A 158 -8.88 5.34 -1.69
N THR A 159 -9.92 4.73 -2.26
CA THR A 159 -9.78 3.58 -3.15
C THR A 159 -10.53 3.78 -4.46
N ALA A 160 -9.96 3.28 -5.56
CA ALA A 160 -10.64 3.07 -6.82
C ALA A 160 -10.59 1.59 -7.18
N THR A 161 -11.72 1.05 -7.63
CA THR A 161 -11.83 -0.35 -8.06
C THR A 161 -12.29 -0.40 -9.51
N THR A 162 -11.62 -1.18 -10.34
CA THR A 162 -12.00 -1.43 -11.73
C THR A 162 -12.18 -2.92 -11.97
N VAL A 163 -13.10 -3.27 -12.87
CA VAL A 163 -13.35 -4.65 -13.28
C VAL A 163 -13.08 -4.77 -14.79
N ALA A 164 -12.49 -5.88 -15.19
CA ALA A 164 -12.23 -6.20 -16.59
C ALA A 164 -12.29 -7.72 -16.78
N GLU A 165 -12.37 -8.16 -18.04
CA GLU A 165 -12.04 -9.53 -18.40
C GLU A 165 -10.67 -9.59 -19.06
N THR A 166 -9.89 -10.58 -18.68
CA THR A 166 -8.66 -10.89 -19.39
C THR A 166 -8.95 -11.55 -20.73
N VAL A 167 -7.96 -11.54 -21.63
CA VAL A 167 -8.03 -12.28 -22.91
C VAL A 167 -8.31 -13.78 -22.70
N GLY A 168 -7.95 -14.33 -21.54
CA GLY A 168 -8.23 -15.72 -21.14
C GLY A 168 -9.64 -15.97 -20.58
N GLY A 169 -10.51 -14.96 -20.51
CA GLY A 169 -11.87 -15.08 -19.98
C GLY A 169 -11.95 -15.16 -18.46
N GLU A 170 -10.88 -14.79 -17.74
CA GLU A 170 -10.91 -14.61 -16.28
C GLU A 170 -11.37 -13.19 -15.94
N LEU A 171 -12.18 -13.08 -14.88
CA LEU A 171 -12.55 -11.80 -14.30
C LEU A 171 -11.34 -11.23 -13.56
N SER A 172 -10.91 -10.04 -13.93
CA SER A 172 -9.84 -9.28 -13.30
C SER A 172 -10.46 -8.14 -12.49
N VAL A 173 -10.03 -7.97 -11.26
CA VAL A 173 -10.41 -6.82 -10.42
C VAL A 173 -9.13 -6.13 -9.98
N THR A 174 -9.02 -4.84 -10.28
CA THR A 174 -7.91 -4.03 -9.82
C THR A 174 -8.41 -3.10 -8.73
N VAL A 175 -7.69 -3.06 -7.61
CA VAL A 175 -7.93 -2.09 -6.54
C VAL A 175 -6.69 -1.22 -6.43
N ASP A 176 -6.86 0.08 -6.55
CA ASP A 176 -5.85 1.09 -6.24
C ASP A 176 -6.28 1.81 -4.96
N GLY A 177 -5.50 1.69 -3.89
CA GLY A 177 -5.87 2.22 -2.58
C GLY A 177 -4.73 2.95 -1.88
N VAL A 178 -5.03 4.13 -1.34
CA VAL A 178 -4.16 4.89 -0.44
C VAL A 178 -4.74 4.84 0.96
N PHE A 179 -3.92 4.39 1.92
CA PHE A 179 -4.29 4.23 3.33
C PHE A 179 -3.37 5.09 4.19
N VAL A 180 -3.95 5.88 5.09
CA VAL A 180 -3.21 6.73 6.03
C VAL A 180 -3.47 6.27 7.46
N TYR A 181 -2.40 5.86 8.13
CA TYR A 181 -2.38 5.41 9.52
C TYR A 181 -1.72 6.47 10.39
N ALA A 182 -2.24 6.68 11.60
CA ALA A 182 -1.54 7.42 12.62
C ALA A 182 -0.77 6.43 13.49
N VAL A 183 0.56 6.56 13.53
CA VAL A 183 1.43 5.61 14.24
C VAL A 183 2.35 6.36 15.19
N LYS A 184 2.72 5.69 16.28
CA LYS A 184 3.49 6.23 17.39
C LYS A 184 4.70 5.35 17.67
N ALA A 185 5.87 5.96 17.81
CA ALA A 185 7.05 5.26 18.30
C ALA A 185 6.87 4.94 19.78
N VAL A 186 6.98 3.66 20.16
CA VAL A 186 6.82 3.23 21.56
C VAL A 186 7.90 3.84 22.45
N ALA A 187 9.14 3.95 21.95
CA ALA A 187 10.28 4.42 22.72
C ALA A 187 10.26 5.93 23.03
N THR A 188 9.70 6.75 22.12
CA THR A 188 9.77 8.22 22.22
C THR A 188 8.42 8.89 22.38
N ASP A 189 7.33 8.13 22.28
CA ASP A 189 5.95 8.63 22.25
C ASP A 189 5.67 9.60 21.08
N THR A 190 6.53 9.59 20.06
CA THR A 190 6.41 10.48 18.89
C THR A 190 5.42 9.95 17.88
N TRP A 191 4.45 10.78 17.50
CA TRP A 191 3.47 10.46 16.47
C TRP A 191 3.89 10.89 15.07
N THR A 192 3.56 10.07 14.08
CA THR A 192 3.68 10.38 12.65
C THR A 192 2.49 9.80 11.87
N ARG A 193 2.30 10.26 10.64
CA ARG A 193 1.39 9.66 9.67
C ARG A 193 2.19 8.71 8.78
N PHE A 194 1.71 7.49 8.63
CA PHE A 194 2.27 6.49 7.73
C PHE A 194 1.28 6.21 6.61
N VAL A 195 1.73 6.32 5.38
CA VAL A 195 0.95 6.17 4.16
C VAL A 195 1.38 4.88 3.46
N VAL A 196 0.39 4.06 3.09
CA VAL A 196 0.58 2.91 2.21
C VAL A 196 -0.30 3.11 0.99
N HIS A 197 0.33 3.25 -0.17
CA HIS A 197 -0.35 3.14 -1.45
C HIS A 197 -0.14 1.74 -1.98
N ARG A 198 -1.23 1.05 -2.31
CA ARG A 198 -1.17 -0.33 -2.77
C ARG A 198 -2.11 -0.55 -3.93
N VAL A 199 -1.59 -1.24 -4.95
CA VAL A 199 -2.36 -1.68 -6.11
C VAL A 199 -2.39 -3.20 -6.12
N TRP A 200 -3.60 -3.76 -6.13
CA TRP A 200 -3.82 -5.20 -6.24
C TRP A 200 -4.35 -5.53 -7.64
N GLU A 201 -3.90 -6.64 -8.20
CA GLU A 201 -4.53 -7.29 -9.34
C GLU A 201 -5.07 -8.66 -8.89
N PHE A 202 -6.39 -8.75 -8.78
CA PHE A 202 -7.09 -9.99 -8.46
C PHE A 202 -7.55 -10.68 -9.74
N ALA A 203 -7.58 -12.01 -9.71
CA ALA A 203 -8.12 -12.84 -10.77
C ALA A 203 -9.10 -13.85 -10.21
N PHE A 204 -10.16 -14.09 -10.98
CA PHE A 204 -11.20 -15.04 -10.65
C PHE A 204 -11.56 -15.88 -11.87
N ASP A 205 -11.58 -17.20 -11.66
CA ASP A 205 -12.30 -18.11 -12.52
C ASP A 205 -13.68 -18.45 -11.91
N LYS A 206 -14.57 -19.04 -12.72
CA LYS A 206 -15.91 -19.40 -12.27
C LYS A 206 -15.90 -20.45 -11.14
N PRO A 207 -15.07 -21.52 -11.19
CA PRO A 207 -14.93 -22.45 -10.07
C PRO A 207 -14.50 -21.80 -8.75
N ALA A 208 -13.53 -20.90 -8.75
CA ALA A 208 -13.05 -20.20 -7.57
C ALA A 208 -14.17 -19.35 -6.95
N LEU A 209 -14.92 -18.58 -7.75
CA LEU A 209 -16.06 -17.81 -7.27
C LEU A 209 -17.12 -18.70 -6.61
N ARG A 210 -17.42 -19.89 -7.17
CA ARG A 210 -18.38 -20.82 -6.55
C ARG A 210 -17.94 -21.27 -5.15
N HIS A 211 -16.64 -21.35 -4.89
CA HIS A 211 -16.07 -21.71 -3.60
C HIS A 211 -15.69 -20.47 -2.75
N SER A 212 -16.09 -19.28 -3.17
CA SER A 212 -15.73 -18.01 -2.52
C SER A 212 -14.23 -17.82 -2.35
N LYS A 213 -13.48 -18.22 -3.39
CA LYS A 213 -12.03 -18.10 -3.47
C LYS A 213 -11.61 -16.98 -4.42
N LEU A 214 -10.49 -16.36 -4.10
CA LEU A 214 -9.84 -15.34 -4.92
C LEU A 214 -8.35 -15.65 -5.08
N ARG A 215 -7.81 -15.26 -6.24
CA ARG A 215 -6.37 -15.28 -6.50
C ARG A 215 -5.86 -13.85 -6.63
N VAL A 216 -4.71 -13.57 -6.04
CA VAL A 216 -3.96 -12.32 -6.21
C VAL A 216 -2.82 -12.57 -7.18
N ARG A 217 -2.81 -11.90 -8.34
CA ARG A 217 -1.69 -12.02 -9.29
C ARG A 217 -0.51 -11.17 -8.85
N ARG A 218 -0.79 -9.94 -8.45
CA ARG A 218 0.23 -8.95 -8.12
C ARG A 218 -0.27 -8.01 -7.03
N ILE A 219 0.65 -7.63 -6.15
CA ILE A 219 0.50 -6.53 -5.22
C ILE A 219 1.69 -5.60 -5.40
N VAL A 220 1.44 -4.32 -5.73
CA VAL A 220 2.45 -3.27 -5.73
C VAL A 220 2.23 -2.42 -4.49
N THR A 221 3.22 -2.33 -3.61
CA THR A 221 3.15 -1.59 -2.35
C THR A 221 4.17 -0.47 -2.34
N ILE A 222 3.72 0.76 -2.10
CA ILE A 222 4.54 1.93 -1.88
C ILE A 222 4.27 2.44 -0.46
N ALA A 223 5.30 2.51 0.37
CA ALA A 223 5.17 2.87 1.78
C ALA A 223 6.02 4.09 2.15
N ALA A 224 5.45 5.01 2.92
CA ALA A 224 6.04 6.29 3.25
C ALA A 224 5.54 6.86 4.60
N PRO A 225 6.36 7.62 5.35
CA PRO A 225 7.81 7.68 5.24
C PRO A 225 8.41 6.40 5.86
N GLN A 226 9.26 5.68 5.13
CA GLN A 226 9.83 4.40 5.55
C GLN A 226 11.35 4.38 5.44
N ALA A 227 12.03 3.77 6.44
CA ALA A 227 13.47 3.56 6.40
C ALA A 227 13.87 2.62 5.24
N CYS A 228 14.86 3.04 4.46
CA CYS A 228 15.35 2.33 3.29
C CYS A 228 16.43 1.26 3.58
N THR A 229 17.01 1.29 4.78
CA THR A 229 18.17 0.46 5.16
C THR A 229 17.81 -0.71 6.08
N ALA A 230 16.54 -0.79 6.50
CA ALA A 230 16.05 -1.85 7.37
C ALA A 230 15.25 -2.85 6.54
N ASP A 231 15.43 -4.14 6.83
CA ASP A 231 14.54 -5.17 6.28
C ASP A 231 13.11 -4.90 6.74
N SER A 232 12.29 -4.40 5.83
CA SER A 232 10.87 -4.16 6.01
C SER A 232 10.03 -5.36 5.56
N ALA A 233 10.64 -6.54 5.37
CA ALA A 233 9.94 -7.73 4.94
C ALA A 233 8.86 -8.15 5.93
N ALA A 234 9.23 -8.19 7.20
CA ALA A 234 8.37 -8.62 8.30
C ALA A 234 7.37 -7.54 8.75
N TYR A 235 7.85 -6.30 8.90
CA TYR A 235 7.09 -5.19 9.46
C TYR A 235 7.48 -3.88 8.78
N PHE A 236 6.50 -2.99 8.60
CA PHE A 236 6.80 -1.64 8.15
C PHE A 236 7.63 -0.89 9.19
N ARG A 237 8.49 0.01 8.72
CA ARG A 237 9.44 0.78 9.53
C ARG A 237 9.19 2.28 9.34
N PRO A 238 8.11 2.83 9.95
CA PRO A 238 7.81 4.26 9.87
C PRO A 238 9.00 5.09 10.34
N LEU A 239 9.27 6.17 9.62
CA LEU A 239 10.18 7.21 10.08
C LEU A 239 9.41 8.20 10.95
N PHE A 240 9.91 8.37 12.17
CA PHE A 240 9.41 9.35 13.11
C PHE A 240 10.27 10.61 13.02
N ALA A 241 9.65 11.77 13.18
CA ALA A 241 10.41 13.00 13.33
C ALA A 241 11.32 12.87 14.56
N ILE A 242 12.62 13.02 14.35
CA ILE A 242 13.55 13.21 15.46
C ILE A 242 13.26 14.62 16.00
N PRO A 243 13.03 14.80 17.32
CA PRO A 243 12.94 16.13 17.90
C PRO A 243 14.14 16.96 17.44
N ALA A 244 13.91 18.13 16.85
CA ALA A 244 15.00 19.00 16.47
C ALA A 244 15.87 19.25 17.72
N ALA A 245 17.16 18.92 17.64
CA ALA A 245 18.11 19.44 18.60
C ALA A 245 17.97 20.98 18.56
N ALA A 246 17.97 21.62 19.74
CA ALA A 246 17.86 23.06 19.85
C ALA A 246 18.81 23.72 18.83
N PRO A 247 18.34 24.72 18.05
CA PRO A 247 19.18 25.33 17.04
C PRO A 247 20.45 25.83 17.71
N ALA A 248 21.61 25.46 17.17
CA ALA A 248 22.85 26.15 17.52
C ALA A 248 22.61 27.64 17.24
N ALA A 249 22.87 28.49 18.23
CA ALA A 249 22.63 29.92 18.14
C ALA A 249 23.33 30.48 16.89
N GLY A 250 22.56 30.91 15.88
CA GLY A 250 23.10 31.62 14.70
C GLY A 250 22.52 31.29 13.32
N ALA A 251 21.59 30.35 13.15
CA ALA A 251 21.00 30.08 11.82
C ALA A 251 19.84 31.04 11.49
N ALA A 252 19.98 31.85 10.44
CA ALA A 252 18.98 32.82 9.98
C ALA A 252 17.74 32.14 9.35
N PRO A 253 16.50 32.65 9.58
CA PRO A 253 15.27 31.99 9.17
C PRO A 253 14.79 32.45 7.78
N ASN A 254 15.41 31.97 6.70
CA ASN A 254 15.07 32.46 5.35
C ASN A 254 14.87 31.32 4.34
N THR A 255 13.78 30.54 4.47
CA THR A 255 13.01 29.90 3.38
C THR A 255 11.93 29.01 3.98
N PRO A 256 10.68 28.98 3.47
CA PRO A 256 9.71 27.98 3.89
C PRO A 256 10.16 26.62 3.35
N ALA A 257 10.67 25.75 4.22
CA ALA A 257 10.86 24.35 3.87
C ALA A 257 9.49 23.69 3.71
N ALA A 258 9.24 23.02 2.58
CA ALA A 258 8.07 22.16 2.46
C ALA A 258 8.13 21.10 3.56
N THR A 259 7.04 20.88 4.27
CA THR A 259 7.02 19.94 5.40
C THR A 259 6.51 18.60 4.93
N ALA A 260 6.95 17.48 5.53
CA ALA A 260 6.38 16.17 5.22
C ALA A 260 4.87 16.07 5.55
N GLN A 261 4.27 17.10 6.18
CA GLN A 261 2.82 17.22 6.34
C GLN A 261 2.11 17.33 4.98
N ASP A 262 2.77 17.95 3.99
CA ASP A 262 2.30 18.05 2.59
C ASP A 262 2.37 16.70 1.87
N LEU A 263 3.20 15.76 2.32
CA LEU A 263 3.34 14.43 1.71
C LEU A 263 2.20 13.46 2.07
N ALA A 264 1.45 13.74 3.14
CA ALA A 264 0.18 13.04 3.40
C ALA A 264 -1.00 13.60 2.59
N GLY A 265 -0.80 14.77 1.96
CA GLY A 265 -1.71 15.36 0.97
C GLY A 265 -1.22 15.18 -0.47
N ALA A 266 0.06 14.89 -0.67
CA ALA A 266 0.60 14.56 -1.98
C ALA A 266 0.04 13.22 -2.40
N THR A 267 -0.76 13.22 -3.47
CA THR A 267 -0.82 12.10 -4.39
C THR A 267 0.62 11.64 -4.56
N LEU A 268 0.98 10.47 -4.02
CA LEU A 268 2.30 9.89 -4.27
C LEU A 268 2.46 9.94 -5.79
N PRO A 269 3.42 10.72 -6.33
CA PRO A 269 3.51 10.86 -7.76
C PRO A 269 3.78 9.47 -8.30
N LEU A 270 2.77 8.90 -8.97
CA LEU A 270 2.99 7.75 -9.81
C LEU A 270 4.14 8.15 -10.74
N PRO A 271 5.10 7.26 -11.04
CA PRO A 271 5.76 7.38 -12.33
C PRO A 271 4.65 7.52 -13.39
N ALA A 272 4.85 8.28 -14.47
CA ALA A 272 3.89 8.41 -15.57
C ALA A 272 3.65 7.07 -16.34
N HIS A 273 3.96 5.95 -15.70
CA HIS A 273 3.86 4.59 -16.14
C HIS A 273 2.95 3.82 -15.18
N ASP A 274 2.08 3.00 -15.75
CA ASP A 274 1.26 2.01 -15.06
C ASP A 274 2.08 1.30 -13.96
N PRO A 275 1.74 1.45 -12.66
CA PRO A 275 2.51 0.88 -11.55
C PRO A 275 2.59 -0.66 -11.64
N LEU A 276 1.66 -1.31 -12.35
CA LEU A 276 1.70 -2.74 -12.63
C LEU A 276 2.83 -3.13 -13.59
N ARG A 277 3.49 -2.16 -14.25
CA ARG A 277 4.68 -2.37 -15.10
C ARG A 277 6.00 -2.32 -14.35
N LEU A 278 6.01 -2.09 -13.04
CA LEU A 278 7.21 -2.29 -12.24
C LEU A 278 7.61 -3.77 -12.34
N GLY A 279 8.77 -4.01 -12.96
CA GLY A 279 9.32 -5.34 -13.17
C GLY A 279 9.65 -6.02 -11.85
N SER A 280 9.57 -7.35 -11.82
CA SER A 280 10.10 -8.16 -10.71
C SER A 280 11.61 -7.99 -10.65
N GLY A 281 12.12 -7.57 -9.50
CA GLY A 281 13.53 -7.40 -9.22
C GLY A 281 13.69 -7.59 -7.72
N THR A 282 14.64 -8.43 -7.32
CA THR A 282 14.76 -9.06 -5.99
C THR A 282 15.12 -8.09 -4.85
N ALA A 283 14.64 -6.86 -4.85
CA ALA A 283 14.94 -5.89 -3.81
C ALA A 283 13.83 -4.83 -3.71
N THR A 284 13.45 -4.51 -2.48
CA THR A 284 12.77 -3.27 -2.14
C THR A 284 13.44 -2.08 -2.86
N VAL A 285 12.66 -1.38 -3.69
CA VAL A 285 13.17 -0.20 -4.39
C VAL A 285 13.11 1.01 -3.47
N CYS A 286 14.21 1.72 -3.34
CA CYS A 286 14.29 2.94 -2.55
C CYS A 286 14.11 4.18 -3.41
N GLY A 287 13.13 5.01 -3.05
CA GLY A 287 12.83 6.28 -3.71
C GLY A 287 12.75 7.44 -2.72
N THR A 288 12.69 8.67 -3.25
CA THR A 288 12.51 9.88 -2.46
C THR A 288 11.12 10.48 -2.73
N LEU A 289 10.50 11.02 -1.69
CA LEU A 289 9.29 11.81 -1.80
C LEU A 289 9.66 13.21 -2.29
N ALA A 290 9.16 13.59 -3.47
CA ALA A 290 9.23 14.96 -3.96
C ALA A 290 7.88 15.66 -3.74
N VAL A 291 7.92 16.90 -3.29
CA VAL A 291 6.75 17.79 -3.28
C VAL A 291 6.60 18.35 -4.68
N ALA A 292 5.48 18.11 -5.33
CA ALA A 292 5.11 18.85 -6.52
C ALA A 292 4.69 20.26 -6.08
N VAL A 293 5.48 21.26 -6.46
CA VAL A 293 5.17 22.69 -6.29
C VAL A 293 4.33 23.16 -7.48
#